data_AF-W1U7Z1-F1
#
_entry.id   AF-W1U7Z1-F1
#
_cell.length_a   1.000
_cell.length_b   1.000
_cell.length_c   1.000
_cell.angle_alpha   90.00
_cell.angle_beta   90.00
_cell.angle_gamma   90.00
#
_symmetry.space_group_name_H-M   'P 1'
#
loop_
_entity.id
_entity.type
_entity.pdbx_description
1 polymer ?
#
loop_
_entity_poly.entity_id
_entity_poly.type
_entity_poly.pdbx_seq_one_letter_code
_entity_poly.pdbx_strand_id
1 'polypeptide(L)'
;MNDTEVRERLAELGVVETEAEDEVLLVQDFADGRYAVITDSEGRAPETFAEELYWTLYADDGEFLWTVTIQNGAALADLLAAGAGDEDLITRMSDLRAKNTEAFLNRQ
;
A
#
# COMPACT_ATOMS: atom_id res chain seq x y z
N MET A 1 17.12 5.07 -4.81
CA MET A 1 16.57 4.28 -3.71
C MET A 1 16.52 2.86 -4.22
N ASN A 2 17.27 1.96 -3.58
CA ASN A 2 17.23 0.53 -3.86
C ASN A 2 16.13 -0.14 -3.02
N ASP A 3 15.74 -1.36 -3.36
CA ASP A 3 14.65 -2.08 -2.71
C ASP A 3 14.83 -2.21 -1.19
N THR A 4 16.07 -2.45 -0.74
CA THR A 4 16.40 -2.50 0.69
C THR A 4 16.05 -1.19 1.41
N GLU A 5 16.41 -0.05 0.83
CA GLU A 5 16.12 1.27 1.43
C GLU A 5 14.61 1.54 1.48
N VAL A 6 13.85 1.04 0.49
CA VAL A 6 12.39 1.15 0.49
C VAL A 6 11.81 0.33 1.62
N ARG A 7 12.22 -0.95 1.76
CA ARG A 7 11.73 -1.83 2.84
C ARG A 7 12.03 -1.26 4.22
N GLU A 8 13.26 -0.81 4.44
CA GLU A 8 13.65 -0.18 5.70
C GLU A 8 12.77 1.04 5.99
N ARG A 9 12.51 1.88 4.98
CA ARG A 9 11.64 3.05 5.16
C ARG A 9 10.19 2.67 5.43
N LEU A 10 9.66 1.66 4.76
CA LEU A 10 8.30 1.16 5.00
C LEU A 10 8.18 0.61 6.43
N ALA A 11 9.18 -0.12 6.91
CA ALA A 11 9.26 -0.60 8.29
C ALA A 11 9.28 0.53 9.31
N GLU A 12 10.03 1.61 9.06
CA GLU A 12 10.01 2.82 9.90
C GLU A 12 8.62 3.50 9.95
N LEU A 13 7.81 3.31 8.90
CA LEU A 13 6.48 3.88 8.74
C LEU A 13 5.36 2.92 9.20
N GLY A 14 5.73 1.81 9.86
CA GLY A 14 4.79 0.87 10.47
C GLY A 14 4.26 -0.22 9.53
N VAL A 15 4.87 -0.39 8.36
CA VAL A 15 4.58 -1.54 7.49
C VAL A 15 5.48 -2.70 7.90
N VAL A 16 4.88 -3.84 8.24
CA VAL A 16 5.60 -5.05 8.66
C VAL A 16 5.55 -6.13 7.60
N GLU A 17 6.66 -6.85 7.40
CA GLU A 17 6.69 -8.07 6.60
C GLU A 17 6.11 -9.21 7.44
N THR A 18 5.06 -9.88 6.94
CA THR A 18 4.46 -11.08 7.53
C THR A 18 4.57 -12.25 6.56
N GLU A 19 4.74 -13.45 7.09
CA GLU A 19 4.73 -14.69 6.32
C GLU A 19 3.33 -15.31 6.39
N ALA A 20 2.66 -15.48 5.25
CA ALA A 20 1.35 -16.10 5.14
C ALA A 20 1.37 -17.18 4.05
N GLU A 21 1.05 -18.43 4.40
CA GLU A 21 0.89 -19.55 3.45
C GLU A 21 2.02 -19.68 2.41
N ASP A 22 3.28 -19.56 2.87
CA ASP A 22 4.51 -19.60 2.07
C ASP A 22 4.81 -18.36 1.19
N GLU A 23 4.06 -17.27 1.38
CA GLU A 23 4.29 -15.97 0.73
C GLU A 23 4.59 -14.88 1.77
N VAL A 24 5.51 -13.99 1.43
CA VAL A 24 5.74 -12.77 2.22
C VAL A 24 4.66 -11.75 1.82
N LEU A 25 4.11 -11.04 2.79
CA LEU A 25 3.18 -9.94 2.57
C LEU A 25 3.62 -8.74 3.38
N LEU A 26 3.43 -7.55 2.84
CA LEU A 26 3.68 -6.30 3.54
C LEU A 26 2.35 -5.81 4.10
N VAL A 27 2.22 -5.83 5.43
CA VAL A 27 0.98 -5.49 6.12
C VAL A 27 1.15 -4.22 6.95
N GLN A 28 0.14 -3.37 6.94
CA GLN A 28 0.06 -2.18 7.77
C GLN A 28 -1.22 -2.23 8.59
N ASP A 29 -1.08 -2.36 9.89
CA ASP A 29 -2.20 -2.34 10.83
C ASP A 29 -2.59 -0.91 11.21
N PHE A 30 -3.88 -0.66 11.31
CA PHE A 30 -4.44 0.62 11.75
C PHE A 30 -5.04 0.48 13.15
N ALA A 31 -5.04 1.57 13.93
CA ALA A 31 -5.57 1.57 15.30
C ALA A 31 -7.06 1.17 15.41
N ASP A 32 -7.80 1.26 14.31
CA ASP A 32 -9.23 0.92 14.20
C ASP A 32 -9.49 -0.57 13.87
N GLY A 33 -8.43 -1.41 13.85
CA GLY A 33 -8.51 -2.85 13.54
C GLY A 33 -8.46 -3.20 12.06
N ARG A 34 -8.64 -2.20 11.18
CA ARG A 34 -8.37 -2.34 9.74
C ARG A 34 -6.89 -2.62 9.49
N TYR A 35 -6.59 -3.27 8.38
CA TYR A 35 -5.21 -3.45 7.93
C TYR A 35 -5.12 -3.33 6.42
N ALA A 36 -3.97 -2.91 5.91
CA ALA A 36 -3.68 -2.86 4.50
C ALA A 36 -2.59 -3.85 4.12
N VAL A 37 -2.73 -4.48 2.96
CA VAL A 37 -1.74 -5.39 2.38
C VAL A 37 -1.19 -4.75 1.12
N ILE A 38 0.13 -4.73 0.99
CA ILE A 38 0.86 -4.26 -0.18
C ILE A 38 1.35 -5.47 -0.98
N THR A 39 0.89 -5.56 -2.22
CA THR A 39 1.24 -6.65 -3.13
C THR A 39 1.70 -6.13 -4.49
N ASP A 40 2.30 -7.01 -5.29
CA ASP A 40 2.52 -6.79 -6.71
C ASP A 40 1.22 -7.02 -7.52
N SER A 41 1.32 -6.90 -8.85
CA SER A 41 0.24 -7.18 -9.81
C SER A 41 -0.33 -8.61 -9.79
N GLU A 42 0.45 -9.58 -9.34
CA GLU A 42 0.05 -10.98 -9.17
C GLU A 42 -0.54 -11.26 -7.77
N GLY A 43 -0.56 -10.26 -6.88
CA GLY A 43 -1.05 -10.42 -5.51
C GLY A 43 -0.03 -11.01 -4.55
N ARG A 44 1.25 -11.09 -4.92
CA ARG A 44 2.34 -11.60 -4.06
C ARG A 44 3.10 -10.45 -3.41
N ALA A 45 4.05 -10.75 -2.51
CA ALA A 45 5.01 -9.74 -2.08
C ALA A 45 5.73 -9.15 -3.30
N PRO A 46 5.86 -7.82 -3.38
CA PRO A 46 6.67 -7.21 -4.41
C PRO A 46 8.13 -7.65 -4.29
N GLU A 47 8.64 -8.29 -5.34
CA GLU A 47 10.07 -8.62 -5.44
C GLU A 47 10.90 -7.33 -5.52
N THR A 48 10.38 -6.34 -6.27
CA THR A 48 10.95 -5.00 -6.39
C THR A 48 9.91 -3.93 -6.08
N PHE A 49 10.38 -2.78 -5.64
CA PHE A 49 9.60 -1.56 -5.42
C PHE A 49 9.71 -0.59 -6.60
N ALA A 50 10.33 -1.01 -7.71
CA ALA A 50 10.41 -0.21 -8.93
C ALA A 50 9.15 -0.34 -9.80
N GLU A 51 8.38 -1.40 -9.58
CA GLU A 51 7.14 -1.73 -10.28
C GLU A 51 5.89 -1.18 -9.58
N GLU A 52 4.75 -1.31 -10.26
CA GLU A 52 3.46 -0.89 -9.71
C GLU A 52 3.06 -1.78 -8.53
N LEU A 53 2.67 -1.13 -7.45
CA LEU A 53 2.26 -1.77 -6.20
C LEU A 53 0.77 -1.60 -6.00
N TYR A 54 0.17 -2.57 -5.35
CA TYR A 54 -1.25 -2.56 -5.00
C TYR A 54 -1.36 -2.47 -3.50
N TRP A 55 -1.94 -1.37 -3.02
CA TRP A 55 -2.26 -1.19 -1.62
C TRP A 55 -3.74 -1.51 -1.44
N THR A 56 -4.03 -2.57 -0.69
CA THR A 56 -5.38 -3.11 -0.52
C THR A 56 -5.80 -3.03 0.94
N LEU A 57 -6.91 -2.35 1.21
CA LEU A 57 -7.46 -2.19 2.55
C LEU A 57 -8.49 -3.28 2.85
N TYR A 58 -8.36 -3.84 4.05
CA TYR A 58 -9.27 -4.82 4.63
C TYR A 58 -9.88 -4.30 5.94
N ALA A 59 -11.07 -4.80 6.25
CA ALA A 59 -11.70 -4.65 7.55
C ALA A 59 -11.04 -5.57 8.59
N ASP A 60 -11.31 -5.32 9.87
CA ASP A 60 -10.83 -6.15 11.00
C ASP A 60 -11.22 -7.64 10.88
N ASP A 61 -12.39 -7.93 10.28
CA ASP A 61 -12.85 -9.31 10.03
C ASP A 61 -12.18 -9.95 8.78
N GLY A 62 -11.27 -9.23 8.12
CA GLY A 62 -10.63 -9.66 6.87
C GLY A 62 -11.47 -9.42 5.62
N GLU A 63 -12.58 -8.68 5.72
CA GLU A 63 -13.39 -8.29 4.56
C GLU A 63 -12.62 -7.32 3.66
N PHE A 64 -12.56 -7.59 2.36
CA PHE A 64 -12.01 -6.65 1.38
C PHE A 64 -12.84 -5.37 1.33
N LEU A 65 -12.21 -4.21 1.49
CA LEU A 65 -12.85 -2.92 1.35
C LEU A 65 -12.60 -2.31 -0.04
N TRP A 66 -11.33 -2.08 -0.38
CA TRP A 66 -10.92 -1.53 -1.67
C TRP A 66 -9.40 -1.61 -1.88
N THR A 67 -8.97 -1.41 -3.12
CA THR A 67 -7.55 -1.38 -3.51
C THR A 67 -7.23 -0.13 -4.32
N VAL A 68 -5.97 0.30 -4.26
CA VAL A 68 -5.40 1.39 -5.06
C VAL A 68 -4.05 0.98 -5.63
N THR A 69 -3.83 1.31 -6.90
CA THR A 69 -2.55 1.13 -7.56
C THR A 69 -1.64 2.33 -7.31
N ILE A 70 -0.38 2.05 -6.97
CA ILE A 70 0.67 3.02 -6.69
C ILE A 70 1.81 2.75 -7.67
N GLN A 71 2.40 3.80 -8.23
CA GLN A 71 3.38 3.66 -9.31
C GLN A 71 4.65 2.88 -8.92
N ASN A 72 5.09 3.01 -7.67
CA ASN A 72 6.30 2.40 -7.13
C ASN A 72 6.37 2.58 -5.62
N GLY A 73 7.31 1.90 -4.96
CA GLY A 73 7.50 1.99 -3.52
C GLY A 73 8.02 3.35 -3.04
N ALA A 74 8.67 4.14 -3.91
CA ALA A 74 9.05 5.51 -3.55
C ALA A 74 7.81 6.41 -3.38
N ALA A 75 6.83 6.29 -4.28
CA ALA A 75 5.55 6.98 -4.16
C ALA A 75 4.76 6.51 -2.92
N LEU A 76 4.79 5.20 -2.62
CA LEU A 76 4.20 4.66 -1.39
C LEU A 76 4.85 5.26 -0.13
N ALA A 77 6.18 5.27 -0.07
CA ALA A 77 6.93 5.83 1.06
C ALA A 77 6.64 7.33 1.26
N ASP A 78 6.48 8.10 0.17
CA ASP A 78 6.11 9.51 0.24
C ASP A 78 4.68 9.71 0.79
N LEU A 79 3.71 8.90 0.34
CA LEU A 79 2.33 8.92 0.82
C LEU A 79 2.23 8.61 2.32
N LEU A 80 2.99 7.62 2.77
CA LEU A 80 3.12 7.23 4.17
C LEU A 80 3.78 8.32 5.02
N ALA A 81 4.88 8.89 4.53
CA ALA A 81 5.65 9.91 5.26
C ALA A 81 4.96 11.27 5.32
N ALA A 82 4.08 11.60 4.36
CA ALA A 82 3.38 12.88 4.33
C ALA A 82 2.35 13.03 5.47
N GLY A 83 2.03 11.95 6.21
CA GLY A 83 0.86 11.85 7.08
C GLY A 83 1.11 12.09 8.55
N ALA A 84 0.07 12.56 9.24
CA ALA A 84 0.06 12.67 10.70
C ALA A 84 -0.74 11.55 11.39
N GLY A 85 -1.00 10.44 10.70
CA GLY A 85 -1.67 9.25 11.24
C GLY A 85 -2.47 8.45 10.21
N ASP A 86 -3.09 7.37 10.71
CA ASP A 86 -3.78 6.33 9.93
C ASP A 86 -4.94 6.87 9.06
N GLU A 87 -5.83 7.68 9.63
CA GLU A 87 -7.00 8.20 8.88
C GLU A 87 -6.61 9.11 7.72
N ASP A 88 -5.54 9.88 7.91
CA ASP A 88 -5.01 10.80 6.91
C ASP A 88 -4.36 10.02 5.75
N LEU A 89 -3.67 8.91 6.06
CA LEU A 89 -3.17 7.98 5.05
C LEU A 89 -4.31 7.34 4.25
N ILE A 90 -5.32 6.79 4.91
CA ILE A 90 -6.48 6.16 4.26
C ILE A 90 -7.18 7.16 3.33
N THR A 91 -7.34 8.41 3.80
CA THR A 91 -7.94 9.48 2.99
C THR A 91 -7.12 9.76 1.73
N ARG A 92 -5.79 9.82 1.83
CA ARG A 92 -4.92 10.04 0.66
C ARG A 92 -4.88 8.87 -0.31
N MET A 93 -4.89 7.65 0.21
CA MET A 93 -4.99 6.44 -0.62
C MET A 93 -6.33 6.43 -1.37
N SER A 94 -7.41 6.86 -0.73
CA SER A 94 -8.72 7.06 -1.39
C SER A 94 -8.70 8.18 -2.43
N ASP A 95 -8.02 9.30 -2.17
CA ASP A 95 -7.86 10.41 -3.12
C ASP A 95 -7.02 10.00 -4.33
N LEU A 96 -5.93 9.25 -4.11
CA LEU A 96 -5.12 8.66 -5.17
C LEU A 96 -5.97 7.71 -6.05
N ARG A 97 -6.82 6.89 -5.44
CA ARG A 97 -7.73 6.00 -6.15
C ARG A 97 -8.70 6.78 -7.05
N ALA A 98 -9.26 7.89 -6.55
CA ALA A 98 -10.11 8.77 -7.35
C ALA A 98 -9.33 9.35 -8.55
N LYS A 99 -8.14 9.91 -8.29
CA LYS A 99 -7.24 10.45 -9.33
C LYS A 99 -6.88 9.42 -10.39
N ASN A 100 -6.57 8.18 -10.00
CA ASN A 100 -6.28 7.10 -10.93
C ASN A 100 -7.47 6.79 -11.84
N THR A 101 -8.67 6.81 -11.28
CA THR A 101 -9.93 6.59 -12.02
C THR A 101 -10.18 7.74 -13.01
N GLU A 102 -10.00 8.99 -12.59
CA GLU A 102 -10.14 10.17 -13.45
C GLU A 102 -9.10 10.18 -14.59
N ALA A 103 -7.85 9.82 -14.29
CA ALA A 103 -6.79 9.73 -15.28
C ALA A 103 -7.06 8.64 -16.33
N PHE A 104 -7.68 7.53 -15.92
CA PHE A 104 -8.13 6.49 -16.83
C PHE A 104 -9.25 7.00 -17.76
N LEU A 105 -10.27 7.66 -17.20
CA LEU A 105 -11.40 8.19 -17.98
C LEU A 105 -10.99 9.31 -18.96
N ASN A 106 -10.04 10.17 -18.57
CA ASN A 106 -9.56 11.26 -19.44
C ASN A 106 -8.58 10.80 -20.54
N ARG A 107 -8.11 9.55 -20.52
CA ARG A 107 -7.26 8.97 -21.57
C ARG A 107 -8.06 8.29 -22.69
N GLN A 108 -9.38 8.22 -22.57
CA GLN A 108 -10.30 7.60 -23.53
C GLN A 108 -10.89 8.63 -24.50
#